data_AF-A0A950FTE3-F1
#
_entry.id   AF-A0A950FTE3-F1
#
_cell.length_a   1.000
_cell.length_b   1.000
_cell.length_c   1.000
_cell.angle_alpha   90.00
_cell.angle_beta   90.00
_cell.angle_gamma   90.00
#
_symmetry.space_group_name_H-M   'P 1'
#
loop_
_entity.id
_entity.type
_entity.pdbx_description
1 polymer ?
#
loop_
_entity_poly.entity_id
_entity_poly.type
_entity_poly.pdbx_seq_one_letter_code
_entity_poly.pdbx_strand_id
1 'polypeptide(L)'
;MRFVVMRARGQALIETAIALPVFLLVMFGVVWAMQAGVLGERVELVARYGGMVSARINPYQQYSVYAAYSAAAGAPLPTSCVTPPPDLIGNAGPLAAPATATQPFWQPAAGSTATGATCGKVLSNSSDLSAPMLLGRTAITVEAANESPAMLAPLFGPQRERIATLNQFESPDMATLIGCYAELQAAFEHSVDPTTDTSTPSVPSVIGTPASGPLALSC
;
A
#
# COMPACT_ATOMS: atom_id res chain seq x y z
N MET A 1 84.83 -9.54 6.16
CA MET A 1 83.44 -9.93 5.82
C MET A 1 82.49 -9.20 6.74
N ARG A 2 81.63 -8.32 6.20
CA ARG A 2 80.59 -7.61 6.96
C ARG A 2 79.26 -8.30 6.68
N PHE A 3 78.64 -8.86 7.71
CA PHE A 3 77.28 -9.41 7.60
C PHE A 3 76.28 -8.26 7.72
N VAL A 4 75.58 -7.96 6.61
CA VAL A 4 74.43 -7.07 6.60
C VAL A 4 73.21 -7.91 6.95
N VAL A 5 72.69 -7.76 8.16
CA VAL A 5 71.42 -8.37 8.56
C VAL A 5 70.31 -7.39 8.19
N MET A 6 69.61 -7.63 7.08
CA MET A 6 68.42 -6.87 6.71
C MET A 6 67.25 -7.25 7.63
N ARG A 7 66.93 -6.35 8.57
CA ARG A 7 65.83 -6.51 9.53
C ARG A 7 64.49 -6.08 8.89
N ALA A 8 63.99 -6.84 7.92
CA ALA A 8 62.72 -6.56 7.23
C ALA A 8 61.52 -7.32 7.85
N ARG A 9 61.38 -7.31 9.19
CA ARG A 9 60.35 -8.11 9.89
C ARG A 9 59.24 -7.31 10.60
N GLY A 10 59.16 -6.00 10.41
CA GLY A 10 58.15 -5.14 11.08
C GLY A 10 57.00 -4.62 10.21
N GLN A 11 57.17 -4.61 8.88
CA GLN A 11 56.24 -3.91 7.98
C GLN A 11 54.91 -4.65 7.81
N ALA A 12 54.93 -5.98 7.69
CA ALA A 12 53.72 -6.79 7.54
C ALA A 12 52.78 -6.69 8.76
N LEU A 13 53.32 -6.44 9.96
CA LEU A 13 52.55 -6.37 11.19
C LEU A 13 51.79 -5.03 11.29
N ILE A 14 52.42 -3.93 10.87
CA ILE A 14 51.77 -2.62 10.81
C ILE A 14 50.76 -2.57 9.67
N GLU A 15 51.10 -3.15 8.52
CA GLU A 15 50.22 -3.20 7.35
C GLU A 15 48.96 -4.03 7.64
N THR A 16 49.08 -5.18 8.30
CA THR A 16 47.90 -5.97 8.72
C THR A 16 47.11 -5.30 9.85
N ALA A 17 47.78 -4.65 10.80
CA ALA A 17 47.12 -3.94 11.89
C ALA A 17 46.22 -2.78 11.40
N ILE A 18 46.56 -2.17 10.28
CA ILE A 18 45.76 -1.09 9.67
C ILE A 18 44.81 -1.64 8.60
N ALA A 19 45.25 -2.58 7.75
CA ALA A 19 44.44 -3.09 6.66
C ALA A 19 43.24 -3.93 7.15
N LEU A 20 43.42 -4.72 8.21
CA LEU A 20 42.35 -5.56 8.75
C LEU A 20 41.14 -4.74 9.26
N PRO A 21 41.28 -3.73 10.14
CA PRO A 21 40.12 -2.96 10.60
C PRO A 21 39.46 -2.18 9.47
N VAL A 22 40.22 -1.66 8.50
CA VAL A 22 39.66 -1.00 7.32
C VAL A 22 38.84 -1.99 6.49
N PHE A 23 39.36 -3.18 6.24
CA PHE A 23 38.65 -4.23 5.51
C PHE A 23 37.36 -4.66 6.22
N LEU A 24 37.41 -4.84 7.54
CA LEU A 24 36.24 -5.18 8.35
C LEU A 24 35.18 -4.08 8.33
N LEU A 25 35.58 -2.80 8.39
CA LEU A 25 34.65 -1.67 8.27
C LEU A 25 33.98 -1.63 6.91
N VAL A 26 34.71 -1.90 5.83
CA VAL A 26 34.14 -1.97 4.47
C VAL A 26 33.16 -3.13 4.34
N MET A 27 33.57 -4.34 4.75
CA MET A 27 32.70 -5.52 4.76
C MET A 27 31.43 -5.28 5.58
N PHE A 28 31.58 -4.67 6.76
CA PHE A 28 30.47 -4.30 7.62
C PHE A 28 29.49 -3.36 6.92
N GLY A 29 30.01 -2.31 6.27
CA GLY A 29 29.19 -1.36 5.51
C GLY A 29 28.40 -2.03 4.39
N VAL A 30 29.01 -2.96 3.66
CA VAL A 30 28.35 -3.72 2.58
C VAL A 30 27.22 -4.59 3.14
N VAL A 31 27.49 -5.36 4.20
CA VAL A 31 26.50 -6.25 4.83
C VAL A 31 25.33 -5.44 5.40
N TRP A 32 25.61 -4.30 6.05
CA TRP A 32 24.58 -3.42 6.57
C TRP A 32 23.74 -2.78 5.45
N ALA A 33 24.36 -2.33 4.36
CA ALA A 33 23.66 -1.79 3.20
C ALA A 33 22.74 -2.83 2.54
N MET A 34 23.20 -4.09 2.43
CA MET A 34 22.36 -5.19 1.94
C MET A 34 21.15 -5.42 2.85
N GLN A 35 21.35 -5.44 4.17
CA GLN A 35 20.26 -5.64 5.13
C GLN A 35 19.20 -4.53 5.02
N ALA A 36 19.65 -3.28 4.90
CA ALA A 36 18.77 -2.13 4.72
C ALA A 36 18.03 -2.17 3.36
N GLY A 37 18.66 -2.69 2.30
CA GLY A 37 18.07 -2.85 0.98
C GLY A 37 16.96 -3.90 0.95
N VAL A 38 17.23 -5.10 1.47
CA VAL A 38 16.25 -6.20 1.55
C VAL A 38 15.01 -5.78 2.33
N LEU A 39 15.18 -5.06 3.44
CA LEU A 39 14.05 -4.55 4.22
C LEU A 39 13.23 -3.51 3.45
N GLY A 40 13.87 -2.64 2.68
CA GLY A 40 13.19 -1.69 1.80
C GLY A 40 12.32 -2.36 0.74
N GLU A 41 12.87 -3.36 0.04
CA GLU A 41 12.12 -4.12 -0.98
C GLU A 41 10.91 -4.84 -0.38
N ARG A 42 11.04 -5.40 0.83
CA ARG A 42 9.92 -6.05 1.51
C ARG A 42 8.82 -5.09 1.87
N VAL A 43 9.15 -3.95 2.47
CA VAL A 43 8.16 -2.93 2.84
C VAL A 43 7.35 -2.48 1.62
N GLU A 44 8.00 -2.28 0.47
CA GLU A 44 7.31 -1.98 -0.78
C GLU A 44 6.47 -3.15 -1.31
N LEU A 45 7.00 -4.37 -1.28
CA LEU A 45 6.28 -5.56 -1.75
C LEU A 45 5.02 -5.81 -0.92
N VAL A 46 5.10 -5.64 0.40
CA VAL A 46 3.96 -5.76 1.31
C VAL A 46 2.93 -4.67 1.05
N ALA A 47 3.35 -3.42 0.79
CA ALA A 47 2.43 -2.35 0.41
C ALA A 47 1.69 -2.68 -0.90
N ARG A 48 2.41 -3.19 -1.91
CA ARG A 48 1.82 -3.66 -3.18
C ARG A 48 0.86 -4.84 -3.00
N TYR A 49 1.24 -5.81 -2.16
CA TYR A 49 0.39 -6.96 -1.85
C TYR A 49 -0.87 -6.55 -1.10
N GLY A 50 -0.75 -5.71 -0.09
CA GLY A 50 -1.90 -5.14 0.62
C GLY A 50 -2.86 -4.49 -0.37
N GLY A 51 -2.33 -3.80 -1.38
CA GLY A 51 -3.15 -3.21 -2.42
C GLY A 51 -3.92 -4.24 -3.25
N MET A 52 -3.27 -5.32 -3.66
CA MET A 52 -3.95 -6.40 -4.40
C MET A 52 -5.00 -7.12 -3.57
N VAL A 53 -4.79 -7.26 -2.26
CA VAL A 53 -5.76 -7.87 -1.34
C VAL A 53 -6.94 -6.94 -1.10
N SER A 54 -6.68 -5.64 -0.92
CA SER A 54 -7.72 -4.62 -0.78
C SER A 54 -8.62 -4.57 -2.03
N ALA A 55 -8.05 -4.69 -3.23
CA ALA A 55 -8.80 -4.71 -4.48
C ALA A 55 -9.63 -5.99 -4.72
N ARG A 56 -9.45 -7.03 -3.89
CA ARG A 56 -10.18 -8.31 -3.99
C ARG A 56 -11.31 -8.45 -2.98
N ILE A 57 -11.70 -7.37 -2.29
CA ILE A 57 -12.78 -7.41 -1.31
C ILE A 57 -14.11 -7.72 -2.02
N ASN A 58 -14.42 -9.02 -2.04
CA ASN A 58 -15.70 -9.66 -2.33
C ASN A 58 -16.44 -9.10 -3.58
N PRO A 59 -16.26 -9.68 -4.78
CA PRO A 59 -16.95 -9.22 -5.99
C PRO A 59 -18.49 -9.28 -5.84
N TYR A 60 -18.98 -10.15 -4.96
CA TYR A 60 -20.40 -10.25 -4.63
C TYR A 60 -20.93 -9.07 -3.80
N GLN A 61 -20.08 -8.28 -3.15
CA GLN A 61 -20.51 -7.05 -2.47
C GLN A 61 -20.34 -5.81 -3.35
N GLN A 62 -19.39 -5.83 -4.29
CA GLN A 62 -19.11 -4.68 -5.15
C GLN A 62 -20.07 -4.58 -6.36
N TYR A 63 -20.53 -5.72 -6.89
CA TYR A 63 -21.31 -5.76 -8.15
C TYR A 63 -22.60 -6.58 -8.09
N SER A 64 -23.06 -7.02 -6.92
CA SER A 64 -24.31 -7.79 -6.86
C SER A 64 -25.55 -6.90 -6.86
N VAL A 65 -26.64 -7.45 -7.40
CA VAL A 65 -27.98 -6.89 -7.28
C VAL A 65 -28.38 -6.73 -5.81
N TYR A 66 -27.89 -7.61 -4.93
CA TYR A 66 -28.09 -7.51 -3.47
C TYR A 66 -27.45 -6.23 -2.91
N ALA A 67 -26.24 -5.86 -3.34
CA ALA A 67 -25.59 -4.63 -2.94
C ALA A 67 -26.43 -3.40 -3.35
N ALA A 68 -26.94 -3.38 -4.58
CA ALA A 68 -27.83 -2.32 -5.07
C ALA A 68 -29.13 -2.22 -4.24
N TYR A 69 -29.79 -3.35 -3.95
CA TYR A 69 -30.99 -3.39 -3.11
C TYR A 69 -30.73 -2.92 -1.66
N SER A 70 -29.61 -3.35 -1.07
CA SER A 70 -29.25 -2.94 0.30
C SER A 70 -28.88 -1.45 0.38
N ALA A 71 -28.50 -0.84 -0.73
CA ALA A 71 -28.06 0.54 -0.81
C ALA A 71 -29.14 1.55 -1.17
N ALA A 72 -30.25 1.11 -1.76
CA ALA A 72 -31.47 1.93 -1.86
C ALA A 72 -31.97 2.41 -0.47
N ALA A 73 -31.51 1.77 0.62
CA ALA A 73 -31.72 2.22 1.99
C ALA A 73 -30.67 3.22 2.53
N GLY A 74 -29.75 3.73 1.68
CA GLY A 74 -28.70 4.69 2.05
C GLY A 74 -27.42 4.05 2.58
N ALA A 75 -26.86 3.06 1.89
CA ALA A 75 -25.65 2.38 2.36
C ALA A 75 -24.43 3.33 2.36
N PRO A 76 -23.73 3.49 3.51
CA PRO A 76 -22.51 4.26 3.57
C PRO A 76 -21.40 3.57 2.77
N LEU A 77 -20.47 4.36 2.22
CA LEU A 77 -19.27 3.82 1.58
C LEU A 77 -18.56 2.83 2.52
N PRO A 78 -17.97 1.74 2.00
CA PRO A 78 -17.17 0.83 2.80
C PRO A 78 -16.00 1.59 3.45
N THR A 79 -16.05 1.74 4.78
CA THR A 79 -15.02 2.43 5.57
C THR A 79 -13.91 1.48 6.02
N SER A 80 -14.08 0.17 5.83
CA SER A 80 -13.13 -0.85 6.28
C SER A 80 -12.27 -1.36 5.13
N CYS A 81 -10.98 -1.01 5.17
CA CYS A 81 -9.95 -1.58 4.30
C CYS A 81 -9.30 -2.80 4.98
N VAL A 82 -8.89 -3.78 4.19
CA VAL A 82 -8.07 -4.89 4.71
C VAL A 82 -6.65 -4.36 4.95
N THR A 83 -6.21 -4.43 6.20
CA THR A 83 -4.82 -4.12 6.56
C THR A 83 -3.97 -5.36 6.28
N PRO A 84 -2.84 -5.25 5.54
CA PRO A 84 -1.96 -6.39 5.32
C PRO A 84 -1.40 -6.88 6.66
N PRO A 85 -1.26 -8.20 6.89
CA PRO A 85 -0.71 -8.68 8.14
C PRO A 85 0.76 -8.26 8.31
N PRO A 86 1.19 -7.82 9.51
CA PRO A 86 2.57 -7.38 9.75
C PRO A 86 3.60 -8.51 9.57
N ASP A 87 3.17 -9.76 9.76
CA ASP A 87 4.00 -10.97 9.55
C ASP A 87 4.50 -11.14 8.10
N LEU A 88 3.93 -10.44 7.13
CA LEU A 88 4.44 -10.39 5.77
C LEU A 88 5.87 -9.83 5.68
N ILE A 89 6.25 -8.97 6.63
CA ILE A 89 7.58 -8.34 6.66
C ILE A 89 8.61 -9.31 7.27
N GLY A 90 8.23 -10.02 8.34
CA GLY A 90 9.13 -10.86 9.14
C GLY A 90 9.14 -12.36 8.80
N ASN A 91 7.99 -12.93 8.40
CA ASN A 91 7.73 -14.38 8.46
C ASN A 91 7.18 -15.02 7.18
N ALA A 92 7.34 -14.40 6.01
CA ALA A 92 7.01 -14.98 4.69
C ALA A 92 5.55 -15.44 4.46
N GLY A 93 4.60 -15.22 5.37
CA GLY A 93 3.19 -15.57 5.18
C GLY A 93 2.35 -14.37 4.71
N PRO A 94 1.32 -14.50 3.85
CA PRO A 94 0.77 -15.67 3.15
C PRO A 94 1.17 -15.74 1.66
N LEU A 95 2.15 -14.94 1.23
CA LEU A 95 2.69 -15.01 -0.13
C LEU A 95 3.52 -16.28 -0.28
N ALA A 96 3.15 -17.15 -1.22
CA ALA A 96 3.92 -18.32 -1.63
C ALA A 96 5.21 -17.92 -2.39
N ALA A 97 6.04 -17.04 -1.81
CA ALA A 97 7.47 -17.00 -2.09
C ALA A 97 8.12 -18.16 -1.31
N PRO A 98 9.30 -18.71 -1.71
CA PRO A 98 9.82 -19.96 -1.14
C PRO A 98 9.78 -19.87 0.39
N ALA A 99 8.97 -20.77 0.99
CA ALA A 99 8.45 -20.73 2.36
C ALA A 99 9.50 -20.96 3.45
N THR A 100 10.69 -20.41 3.26
CA THR A 100 11.74 -20.31 4.27
C THR A 100 11.52 -19.03 5.05
N ALA A 101 11.15 -19.19 6.33
CA ALA A 101 11.22 -18.12 7.31
C ALA A 101 12.53 -17.36 7.13
N THR A 102 12.41 -16.05 7.02
CA THR A 102 13.57 -15.25 6.64
C THR A 102 14.55 -15.27 7.79
N GLN A 103 15.82 -15.61 7.48
CA GLN A 103 16.85 -15.75 8.51
C GLN A 103 16.82 -14.53 9.44
N PRO A 104 16.98 -14.69 10.76
CA PRO A 104 16.86 -13.60 11.73
C PRO A 104 17.68 -12.36 11.38
N PHE A 105 18.81 -12.55 10.68
CA PHE A 105 19.65 -11.48 10.17
C PHE A 105 18.92 -10.50 9.23
N TRP A 106 17.99 -10.97 8.40
CA TRP A 106 17.25 -10.14 7.44
C TRP A 106 15.91 -9.64 7.99
N GLN A 107 15.62 -9.90 9.26
CA GLN A 107 14.39 -9.47 9.89
C GLN A 107 14.51 -8.04 10.42
N PRO A 108 13.39 -7.29 10.45
CA PRO A 108 13.30 -6.02 11.16
C PRO A 108 13.62 -6.18 12.65
N ALA A 109 13.93 -5.07 13.31
CA ALA A 109 14.01 -5.04 14.78
C ALA A 109 12.69 -5.52 15.42
N ALA A 110 12.78 -6.18 16.57
CA ALA A 110 11.60 -6.72 17.24
C ALA A 110 10.58 -5.61 17.53
N GLY A 111 9.33 -5.81 17.10
CA GLY A 111 8.24 -4.86 17.32
C GLY A 111 8.31 -3.58 16.48
N SER A 112 9.23 -3.48 15.51
CA SER A 112 9.36 -2.30 14.65
C SER A 112 8.49 -2.32 13.40
N THR A 113 7.63 -3.34 13.25
CA THR A 113 6.75 -3.49 12.08
C THR A 113 5.37 -2.94 12.38
N ALA A 114 4.90 -2.06 11.51
CA ALA A 114 3.54 -1.55 11.55
C ALA A 114 2.93 -1.61 10.15
N THR A 115 1.65 -1.97 10.10
CA THR A 115 0.86 -2.00 8.86
C THR A 115 -0.45 -1.29 9.14
N GLY A 116 -0.89 -0.47 8.20
CA GLY A 116 -2.13 0.28 8.29
C GLY A 116 -2.79 0.39 6.93
N ALA A 117 -4.12 0.40 6.92
CA ALA A 117 -4.90 0.73 5.75
C ALA A 117 -5.96 1.76 6.12
N THR A 118 -6.08 2.80 5.29
CA THR A 118 -7.10 3.84 5.42
C THR A 118 -7.94 3.87 4.15
N CYS A 119 -9.26 3.72 4.34
CA CYS A 119 -10.25 3.80 3.28
C CYS A 119 -10.86 5.20 3.27
N GLY A 120 -11.15 5.72 2.09
CA GLY A 120 -11.81 7.01 1.93
C GLY A 120 -12.37 7.19 0.53
N LYS A 121 -12.89 8.38 0.27
CA LYS A 121 -13.39 8.80 -1.04
C LYS A 121 -12.61 10.00 -1.55
N VAL A 122 -12.46 10.07 -2.86
CA VAL A 122 -11.91 11.23 -3.55
C VAL A 122 -12.88 11.63 -4.65
N LEU A 123 -13.17 12.92 -4.72
CA LEU A 123 -13.94 13.49 -5.80
C LEU A 123 -12.97 14.08 -6.83
N SER A 124 -13.03 13.58 -8.06
CA SER A 124 -12.30 14.16 -9.18
C SER A 124 -13.22 15.12 -9.92
N ASN A 125 -12.93 16.42 -9.81
CA ASN A 125 -13.74 17.52 -10.37
C ASN A 125 -12.90 18.45 -11.27
N SER A 126 -11.91 17.90 -11.99
CA SER A 126 -11.10 18.72 -12.90
C SER A 126 -11.96 19.32 -14.01
N SER A 127 -11.62 20.52 -14.47
CA SER A 127 -12.35 21.26 -15.51
C SER A 127 -12.40 20.54 -16.87
N ASP A 128 -11.56 19.53 -17.07
CA ASP A 128 -11.45 18.75 -18.31
C ASP A 128 -12.28 17.46 -18.28
N LEU A 129 -12.87 17.12 -17.13
CA LEU A 129 -13.79 15.99 -16.99
C LEU A 129 -15.21 16.42 -17.40
N SER A 130 -15.85 15.63 -18.26
CA SER A 130 -17.24 15.87 -18.68
C SER A 130 -18.25 15.76 -17.54
N ALA A 131 -17.90 15.08 -16.44
CA ALA A 131 -18.68 14.99 -15.21
C ALA A 131 -17.77 14.70 -14.00
N PRO A 132 -18.15 15.12 -12.77
CA PRO A 132 -17.41 14.77 -11.56
C PRO A 132 -17.45 13.25 -11.33
N MET A 133 -16.28 12.65 -11.11
CA MET A 133 -16.16 11.22 -10.83
C MET A 133 -15.89 11.00 -9.34
N LEU A 134 -16.69 10.15 -8.72
CA LEU A 134 -16.41 9.62 -7.39
C LEU A 134 -15.46 8.43 -7.53
N LEU A 135 -14.37 8.42 -6.75
CA LEU A 135 -13.42 7.32 -6.67
C LEU A 135 -13.32 6.85 -5.22
N GLY A 136 -13.36 5.54 -5.03
CA GLY A 136 -12.89 4.92 -3.79
C GLY A 136 -11.37 5.08 -3.72
N ARG A 137 -10.86 5.40 -2.53
CA ARG A 137 -9.43 5.49 -2.26
C ARG A 137 -9.08 4.57 -1.12
N THR A 138 -8.06 3.76 -1.32
CA THR A 138 -7.41 2.99 -0.25
C THR A 138 -5.96 3.42 -0.18
N ALA A 139 -5.49 3.74 1.02
CA ALA A 139 -4.10 4.11 1.29
C ALA A 139 -3.53 3.11 2.29
N ILE A 140 -2.54 2.35 1.83
CA ILE A 140 -1.90 1.30 2.60
C ILE A 140 -0.51 1.79 2.96
N THR A 141 -0.23 1.85 4.25
CA THR A 141 1.05 2.28 4.79
C THR A 141 1.69 1.10 5.51
N VAL A 142 2.94 0.83 5.17
CA VAL A 142 3.75 -0.23 5.74
C VAL A 142 5.02 0.39 6.26
N GLU A 143 5.36 0.07 7.50
CA GLU A 143 6.53 0.57 8.19
C GLU A 143 7.32 -0.58 8.80
N ALA A 144 8.64 -0.48 8.71
CA ALA A 144 9.58 -1.35 9.40
C ALA A 144 10.84 -0.57 9.76
N ALA A 145 11.42 -0.84 10.93
CA ALA A 145 12.69 -0.24 11.32
C ALA A 145 13.78 -1.28 11.62
N ASN A 146 15.02 -0.90 11.34
CA ASN A 146 16.22 -1.62 11.78
C ASN A 146 16.97 -0.80 12.82
N GLU A 147 17.53 -1.47 13.82
CA GLU A 147 18.46 -0.84 14.74
C GLU A 147 19.73 -0.43 13.99
N SER A 148 20.14 0.82 14.20
CA SER A 148 21.43 1.28 13.75
C SER A 148 22.51 0.64 14.63
N PRO A 149 23.63 0.21 14.04
CA PRO A 149 24.81 -0.17 14.80
C PRO A 149 25.27 1.01 15.67
N ALA A 150 25.73 0.74 16.90
CA ALA A 150 26.15 1.80 17.83
C ALA A 150 27.18 2.78 17.24
N MET A 151 28.07 2.29 16.36
CA MET A 151 29.05 3.12 15.65
C MET A 151 28.43 4.07 14.60
N LEU A 152 27.25 3.74 14.07
CA LEU A 152 26.52 4.52 13.06
C LEU A 152 25.37 5.35 13.65
N ALA A 153 24.93 5.04 14.88
CA ALA A 153 23.87 5.75 15.58
C ALA A 153 24.06 7.29 15.65
N PRO A 154 25.29 7.84 15.83
CA PRO A 154 25.49 9.29 15.83
C PRO A 154 25.20 9.97 14.48
N LEU A 155 25.32 9.23 13.38
CA LEU A 155 25.12 9.74 12.02
C LEU A 155 23.68 9.57 11.53
N PHE A 156 23.03 8.47 11.91
CA PHE A 156 21.75 8.07 11.33
C PHE A 156 20.61 7.97 12.35
N GLY A 157 20.87 8.22 13.63
CA GLY A 157 19.93 7.96 14.72
C GLY A 157 19.93 6.48 15.14
N PRO A 158 19.28 6.14 16.26
CA PRO A 158 19.30 4.79 16.84
C PRO A 158 18.58 3.75 15.97
N GLN A 159 17.65 4.18 15.12
CA GLN A 159 16.90 3.34 14.22
C GLN A 159 16.79 3.96 12.83
N ARG A 160 16.70 3.11 11.81
CA ARG A 160 16.41 3.46 10.43
C ARG A 160 15.03 2.94 10.07
N GLU A 161 14.07 3.84 10.01
CA GLU A 161 12.71 3.56 9.56
C GLU A 161 12.64 3.50 8.03
N ARG A 162 11.81 2.58 7.53
CA ARG A 162 11.42 2.45 6.13
C ARG A 162 9.90 2.45 6.08
N ILE A 163 9.36 3.38 5.31
CA ILE A 163 7.92 3.55 5.14
C ILE A 163 7.62 3.47 3.65
N ALA A 164 6.67 2.61 3.26
CA ALA A 164 6.07 2.63 1.94
C ALA A 164 4.58 2.88 2.05
N THR A 165 4.08 3.78 1.21
CA THR A 165 2.66 4.05 1.10
C THR A 165 2.21 3.79 -0.33
N LEU A 166 1.22 2.92 -0.50
CA LEU A 166 0.53 2.70 -1.76
C LEU A 166 -0.85 3.34 -1.69
N ASN A 167 -1.15 4.24 -2.62
CA ASN A 167 -2.51 4.73 -2.84
C ASN A 167 -3.10 3.97 -4.02
N GLN A 168 -4.27 3.40 -3.84
CA GLN A 168 -5.06 2.83 -4.92
C GLN A 168 -6.37 3.57 -5.06
N PHE A 169 -6.82 3.65 -6.30
CA PHE A 169 -8.09 4.24 -6.67
C PHE A 169 -8.91 3.18 -7.37
N GLU A 170 -10.14 3.01 -6.90
CA GLU A 170 -11.08 2.03 -7.44
C GLU A 170 -12.38 2.74 -7.80
N SER A 171 -13.08 2.20 -8.79
CA SER A 171 -14.45 2.63 -9.04
C SER A 171 -15.31 2.33 -7.82
N PRO A 172 -16.16 3.26 -7.37
CA PRO A 172 -17.12 2.98 -6.30
C PRO A 172 -18.02 1.81 -6.69
N ASP A 173 -18.48 1.08 -5.68
CA ASP A 173 -19.48 0.03 -5.84
C ASP A 173 -20.84 0.62 -6.24
N MET A 174 -21.68 -0.22 -6.84
CA MET A 174 -23.04 0.16 -7.28
C MET A 174 -23.86 0.76 -6.12
N ALA A 175 -23.66 0.25 -4.91
CA ALA A 175 -24.30 0.75 -3.71
C ALA A 175 -23.97 2.22 -3.43
N THR A 176 -22.67 2.55 -3.42
CA THR A 176 -22.21 3.93 -3.26
C THR A 176 -22.67 4.82 -4.40
N LEU A 177 -22.65 4.33 -5.64
CA LEU A 177 -23.13 5.10 -6.79
C LEU A 177 -24.61 5.44 -6.65
N ILE A 178 -25.45 4.48 -6.30
CA ILE A 178 -26.89 4.70 -6.08
C ILE A 178 -27.10 5.69 -4.92
N GLY A 179 -26.40 5.51 -3.80
CA GLY A 179 -26.55 6.40 -2.65
C GLY A 179 -26.02 7.82 -2.85
N CYS A 180 -25.01 8.02 -3.71
CA CYS A 180 -24.39 9.32 -3.95
C CYS A 180 -25.01 10.11 -5.11
N TYR A 181 -25.68 9.42 -6.04
CA TYR A 181 -26.30 10.03 -7.22
C TYR A 181 -27.81 9.81 -7.18
N ALA A 182 -28.56 10.85 -6.78
CA ALA A 182 -30.02 10.80 -6.66
C ALA A 182 -30.73 10.36 -7.96
N GLU A 183 -30.17 10.73 -9.12
CA GLU A 183 -30.69 10.32 -10.43
C GLU A 183 -30.57 8.81 -10.68
N LEU A 184 -29.47 8.20 -10.23
CA LEU A 184 -29.27 6.74 -10.32
C LEU A 184 -30.19 6.00 -9.35
N GLN A 185 -30.41 6.54 -8.15
CA GLN A 185 -31.37 5.99 -7.21
C GLN A 185 -32.80 6.01 -7.76
N ALA A 186 -33.25 7.15 -8.29
CA ALA A 186 -34.58 7.28 -8.86
C ALA A 186 -34.78 6.33 -10.06
N ALA A 187 -33.78 6.20 -10.94
CA ALA A 187 -33.81 5.27 -12.06
C ALA A 187 -33.84 3.79 -11.60
N PHE A 188 -33.11 3.46 -10.53
CA PHE A 188 -33.11 2.12 -9.95
C PHE A 188 -34.48 1.79 -9.32
N GLU A 189 -35.03 2.68 -8.50
CA GLU A 189 -36.36 2.53 -7.90
C GLU A 189 -37.45 2.35 -8.97
N HIS A 190 -37.41 3.16 -10.03
CA HIS A 190 -38.30 3.02 -11.20
C HIS A 190 -38.18 1.63 -11.87
N SER A 191 -36.97 1.07 -11.98
CA SER A 191 -36.76 -0.25 -12.59
C SER A 191 -37.26 -1.41 -11.71
N VAL A 192 -37.28 -1.21 -10.39
CA VAL A 192 -37.66 -2.23 -9.41
C VAL A 192 -39.17 -2.23 -9.17
N ASP A 193 -39.80 -1.05 -9.09
CA ASP A 193 -41.25 -0.91 -8.97
C ASP A 193 -41.78 0.12 -9.97
N PRO A 194 -42.24 -0.31 -11.16
CA PRO A 194 -42.80 0.61 -12.14
C PRO A 194 -44.14 1.23 -11.70
N THR A 195 -44.71 0.82 -10.56
CA THR A 195 -46.00 1.32 -10.06
C THR A 195 -45.87 2.55 -9.15
N THR A 196 -44.67 2.91 -8.70
CA THR A 196 -44.41 4.15 -7.97
C THR A 196 -44.34 5.40 -8.86
N ASP A 197 -44.66 5.27 -10.15
CA ASP A 197 -44.57 6.35 -11.13
C ASP A 197 -45.78 7.29 -11.07
N THR A 198 -45.58 8.47 -10.48
CA THR A 198 -46.54 9.59 -10.58
C THR A 198 -46.17 10.59 -11.68
N SER A 199 -45.14 10.32 -12.50
CA SER A 199 -44.64 11.21 -13.56
C SER A 199 -45.00 10.69 -14.95
N THR A 200 -45.68 11.54 -15.74
CA THR A 200 -45.98 11.28 -17.16
C THR A 200 -44.73 10.97 -18.00
N PRO A 201 -44.85 10.21 -19.10
CA PRO A 201 -43.75 9.48 -19.72
C PRO A 201 -42.83 10.42 -20.49
N SER A 202 -41.71 10.79 -19.88
CA SER A 202 -40.51 11.18 -20.62
C SER A 202 -39.28 10.95 -19.77
N VAL A 203 -38.99 9.69 -19.44
CA VAL A 203 -37.60 9.31 -19.16
C VAL A 203 -36.96 9.07 -20.53
N PRO A 204 -36.13 9.98 -21.05
CA PRO A 204 -35.44 9.74 -22.31
C PRO A 204 -34.63 8.45 -22.17
N SER A 205 -34.70 7.58 -23.18
CA SER A 205 -33.95 6.35 -23.21
C SER A 205 -32.46 6.65 -22.94
N VAL A 206 -31.91 6.06 -21.89
CA VAL A 206 -30.52 6.25 -21.45
C VAL A 206 -29.48 5.79 -22.50
N ILE A 207 -29.93 5.18 -23.61
CA ILE A 207 -29.07 4.70 -24.71
C ILE A 207 -28.94 5.74 -25.86
N GLY A 208 -29.68 6.86 -25.83
CA GLY A 208 -29.73 7.80 -26.95
C GLY A 208 -28.71 8.94 -26.93
N THR A 209 -28.38 9.48 -25.75
CA THR A 209 -27.46 10.62 -25.61
C THR A 209 -26.95 10.67 -24.17
N PRO A 210 -25.63 10.74 -23.93
CA PRO A 210 -25.11 10.95 -22.57
C PRO A 210 -25.71 12.24 -22.01
N ALA A 211 -26.21 12.19 -20.78
CA ALA A 211 -26.67 13.38 -20.07
C ALA A 211 -25.54 14.42 -20.09
N SER A 212 -25.81 15.59 -20.68
CA SER A 212 -24.84 16.68 -20.84
C SER A 212 -24.80 17.63 -19.64
N GLY A 213 -25.48 17.29 -18.55
CA GLY A 213 -25.45 18.01 -17.28
C GLY A 213 -24.58 17.30 -16.25
N PRO A 214 -23.89 18.03 -15.35
CA PRO A 214 -23.16 17.41 -14.26
C PRO A 214 -24.15 16.69 -13.34
N LEU A 215 -23.99 15.38 -13.19
CA LEU A 215 -24.67 14.59 -12.18
C LEU A 215 -24.43 15.24 -10.79
N ALA A 216 -25.51 15.65 -10.12
CA ALA A 216 -25.40 16.25 -8.80
C ALA A 216 -25.01 15.19 -7.77
N LEU A 217 -23.82 15.34 -7.18
CA LEU A 217 -23.35 14.50 -6.08
C LEU A 217 -23.93 15.03 -4.76
N SER A 218 -24.67 14.18 -4.04
CA SER A 218 -25.22 14.48 -2.72
C SER A 218 -24.80 13.39 -1.72
N CYS A 219 -23.50 13.30 -1.48
CA CYS A 219 -22.92 12.54 -0.38
C CYS A 219 -21.68 13.26 0.18
#